data_AF-Q2LTZ6-F1
#
_entry.id   AF-Q2LTZ6-F1
#
_cell.length_a   1.000
_cell.length_b   1.000
_cell.length_c   1.000
_cell.angle_alpha   90.00
_cell.angle_beta   90.00
_cell.angle_gamma   90.00
#
_symmetry.space_group_name_H-M   'P 1'
#
loop_
_entity.id
_entity.type
_entity.pdbx_description
1 polymer ?
#
loop_
_entity_poly.entity_id
_entity_poly.type
_entity_poly.pdbx_seq_one_letter_code
_entity_poly.pdbx_strand_id
1 'polypeptide(L)'
;MKRLSGNEFMPADRFAELPARDLHCLQENFRAWRGEIPAAGRPGMRGMPRPKWTYTQSARTTAREKMKKVFILAVLSSLLLAQAAVCADLGNIGATYPVVERDALSEIEERAKAVDWGKAFDPKRTRERIQNYRPEGMEALPAAKKDRVFQVDVSYTLDFDIPDGRGGILYLRGFSFNPLAHVFLPNILVVIDGGNERQIEWFKASSYAKDHRVMLLLCGGPYTRVMEKLKRPAFYADARIVKRFQLKAVPAVIVQKGTVMEVREYALDDKGQKKRK
;
A
#
# COMPACT_ATOMS: atom_id res chain seq x y z
N MET A 1 34.89 -9.04 -10.77
CA MET A 1 35.13 -9.54 -9.41
C MET A 1 33.84 -10.19 -8.90
N LYS A 2 33.91 -11.52 -8.71
CA LYS A 2 33.03 -12.49 -8.03
C LYS A 2 31.51 -12.25 -7.93
N ARG A 3 30.82 -13.00 -8.79
CA ARG A 3 29.57 -13.73 -8.54
C ARG A 3 29.76 -14.61 -7.28
N LEU A 4 28.86 -14.53 -6.29
CA LEU A 4 28.80 -15.50 -5.20
C LEU A 4 27.50 -16.30 -5.30
N SER A 5 27.69 -17.54 -5.71
CA SER A 5 26.84 -18.71 -5.59
C SER A 5 27.05 -19.37 -4.22
N GLY A 6 26.01 -20.04 -3.71
CA GLY A 6 26.00 -20.89 -2.52
C GLY A 6 24.75 -20.56 -1.71
N ASN A 7 23.69 -21.34 -1.67
CA ASN A 7 23.55 -22.79 -1.59
C ASN A 7 24.45 -23.39 -0.52
N GLU A 8 24.05 -23.21 0.74
CA GLU A 8 24.41 -24.10 1.82
C GLU A 8 23.18 -24.44 2.66
N PHE A 9 22.95 -25.74 2.70
CA PHE A 9 21.88 -26.50 3.31
C PHE A 9 22.02 -26.44 4.84
N MET A 10 20.93 -26.22 5.58
CA MET A 10 20.84 -26.55 7.00
C MET A 10 19.72 -27.57 7.19
N PRO A 11 20.06 -28.84 7.46
CA PRO A 11 19.10 -29.93 7.63
C PRO A 11 18.41 -29.88 9.00
N ALA A 12 17.26 -30.56 9.06
CA ALA A 12 16.27 -30.51 10.12
C ALA A 12 16.59 -31.43 11.31
N ASP A 13 17.77 -31.31 11.92
CA ASP A 13 18.15 -32.30 12.94
C ASP A 13 19.02 -31.69 14.06
N ARG A 14 18.37 -31.22 15.14
CA ARG A 14 18.92 -31.20 16.50
C ARG A 14 17.79 -31.24 17.54
N PHE A 15 17.50 -32.44 18.04
CA PHE A 15 17.63 -32.87 19.44
C PHE A 15 16.93 -34.23 19.58
N ALA A 16 17.75 -35.28 19.46
CA ALA A 16 17.45 -36.59 20.01
C ALA A 16 17.69 -36.54 21.52
N GLU A 17 16.82 -37.18 22.32
CA GLU A 17 17.20 -38.05 23.46
C GLU A 17 16.00 -38.98 23.83
N LEU A 18 15.97 -40.18 23.25
CA LEU A 18 15.33 -41.38 23.85
C LEU A 18 16.27 -42.57 23.60
N PRO A 19 16.49 -43.47 24.57
CA PRO A 19 17.65 -44.34 24.59
C PRO A 19 17.55 -45.57 23.69
N ALA A 20 18.73 -45.93 23.19
CA ALA A 20 19.06 -47.07 22.36
C ALA A 20 18.79 -48.43 23.04
N ARG A 21 18.26 -49.38 22.25
CA ARG A 21 18.69 -50.78 22.25
C ARG A 21 18.62 -51.40 20.86
N ASP A 22 19.83 -51.55 20.31
CA ASP A 22 20.35 -52.82 19.81
C ASP A 22 19.86 -53.34 18.47
N LEU A 23 20.39 -52.69 17.45
CA LEU A 23 20.59 -53.19 16.09
C LEU A 23 21.85 -54.10 15.98
N HIS A 24 22.13 -54.92 17.01
CA HIS A 24 23.29 -55.84 17.04
C HIS A 24 22.91 -57.30 16.67
N CYS A 25 21.83 -57.51 15.93
CA CYS A 25 21.40 -58.85 15.50
C CYS A 25 21.15 -58.95 13.99
N LEU A 26 21.87 -58.15 13.19
CA LEU A 26 21.78 -58.18 11.72
C LEU A 26 23.02 -58.77 11.02
N GLN A 27 23.93 -59.43 11.74
CA GLN A 27 25.15 -59.97 11.12
C GLN A 27 25.52 -61.43 11.44
N GLU A 28 24.81 -62.14 12.33
CA GLU A 28 25.18 -63.53 12.68
C GLU A 28 24.35 -64.63 12.03
N ASN A 29 23.18 -64.32 11.43
CA ASN A 29 22.35 -65.34 10.77
C ASN A 29 22.87 -65.81 9.40
N PHE A 30 23.98 -65.26 8.91
CA PHE A 30 24.60 -65.63 7.63
C PHE A 30 25.51 -66.87 7.68
N ARG A 31 25.69 -67.52 8.85
CA ARG A 31 26.53 -68.73 8.98
C ARG A 31 25.78 -70.03 9.28
N ALA A 32 24.55 -70.00 9.77
CA ALA A 32 23.79 -71.22 10.11
C ALA A 32 23.09 -71.88 8.91
N TRP A 33 23.09 -71.24 7.72
CA TRP A 33 22.48 -71.76 6.49
C TRP A 33 23.36 -72.78 5.73
N ARG A 34 24.52 -73.19 6.29
CA ARG A 34 25.53 -74.04 5.60
C ARG A 34 25.73 -75.47 6.14
N GLY A 35 24.73 -76.05 6.83
CA GLY A 35 24.51 -77.52 6.85
C GLY A 35 25.72 -78.46 6.99
N GLU A 36 26.60 -78.24 7.96
CA GLU A 36 27.83 -79.01 8.24
C GLU A 36 27.93 -79.11 9.79
N ILE A 37 28.15 -80.22 10.51
CA ILE A 37 28.61 -81.60 10.24
C ILE A 37 28.04 -82.56 11.36
N PRO A 38 28.53 -83.80 11.63
CA PRO A 38 27.73 -85.02 11.54
C PRO A 38 27.62 -85.81 12.87
N ALA A 39 27.08 -87.02 12.70
CA ALA A 39 26.84 -88.13 13.62
C ALA A 39 27.84 -88.41 14.75
N ALA A 40 27.28 -88.90 15.86
CA ALA A 40 27.69 -90.05 16.69
C ALA A 40 27.26 -89.78 18.14
N GLY A 41 26.79 -90.69 18.97
CA GLY A 41 26.55 -92.12 18.94
C GLY A 41 26.04 -92.43 20.35
N ARG A 42 25.05 -93.32 20.50
CA ARG A 42 24.60 -93.76 21.83
C ARG A 42 25.13 -95.17 22.11
N PRO A 43 25.74 -95.41 23.28
CA PRO A 43 25.68 -96.73 23.90
C PRO A 43 24.46 -96.79 24.82
N GLY A 44 23.68 -97.85 24.65
CA GLY A 44 22.49 -98.12 25.45
C GLY A 44 22.82 -98.63 26.85
N MET A 45 21.93 -98.33 27.80
CA MET A 45 21.76 -99.16 28.98
C MET A 45 20.29 -99.36 29.28
N ARG A 46 20.00 -100.62 29.56
CA ARG A 46 18.71 -101.25 29.83
C ARG A 46 18.45 -101.16 31.34
N GLY A 47 17.19 -100.97 31.72
CA GLY A 47 16.69 -101.36 33.04
C GLY A 47 16.46 -100.24 34.04
N MET A 48 15.28 -99.63 34.01
CA MET A 48 14.40 -99.31 35.15
C MET A 48 13.20 -98.49 34.64
N PRO A 49 11.99 -98.64 35.21
CA PRO A 49 10.79 -97.99 34.70
C PRO A 49 10.81 -96.49 35.04
N ARG A 50 10.77 -95.63 34.02
CA ARG A 50 10.59 -94.19 34.17
C ARG A 50 9.09 -93.83 34.29
N PRO A 51 8.70 -92.90 35.17
CA PRO A 51 7.33 -92.43 35.25
C PRO A 51 6.92 -91.74 33.94
N LYS A 52 5.75 -92.13 33.41
CA LYS A 52 5.16 -91.52 32.22
C LYS A 52 4.63 -90.14 32.58
N TRP A 53 5.37 -89.10 32.21
CA TRP A 53 4.83 -87.74 32.12
C TRP A 53 3.83 -87.69 30.95
N THR A 54 2.54 -87.52 31.25
CA THR A 54 1.53 -87.20 30.24
C THR A 54 1.53 -85.69 30.01
N TYR A 55 2.05 -85.28 28.86
CA TYR A 55 1.96 -83.92 28.35
C TYR A 55 0.51 -83.65 27.92
N THR A 56 -0.16 -82.67 28.54
CA THR A 56 -1.52 -82.27 28.16
C THR A 56 -1.50 -81.53 26.81
N GLN A 57 -1.95 -82.22 25.76
CA GLN A 57 -2.13 -81.69 24.40
C GLN A 57 -3.18 -80.56 24.27
N SER A 58 -3.86 -80.19 25.37
CA SER A 58 -5.06 -79.34 25.37
C SER A 58 -4.83 -77.86 25.01
N ALA A 59 -3.61 -77.34 25.07
CA ALA A 59 -3.35 -75.91 24.85
C ALA A 59 -3.02 -75.53 23.39
N ARG A 60 -2.68 -76.51 22.52
CA ARG A 60 -2.24 -76.23 21.14
C ARG A 60 -3.40 -76.04 20.15
N THR A 61 -4.58 -76.59 20.42
CA THR A 61 -5.73 -76.53 19.50
C THR A 61 -6.48 -75.20 19.59
N THR A 62 -6.67 -74.68 20.81
CA THR A 62 -7.37 -73.40 21.05
C THR A 62 -6.56 -72.18 20.59
N ALA A 63 -5.22 -72.21 20.74
CA ALA A 63 -4.34 -71.16 20.23
C ALA A 63 -4.32 -71.11 18.70
N ARG A 64 -4.38 -72.27 18.03
CA ARG A 64 -4.42 -72.37 16.56
C ARG A 64 -5.74 -71.89 15.98
N GLU A 65 -6.87 -72.14 16.65
CA GLU A 65 -8.16 -71.57 16.26
C GLU A 65 -8.25 -70.06 16.52
N LYS A 66 -7.74 -69.58 17.66
CA LYS A 66 -7.67 -68.13 17.95
C LYS A 66 -6.81 -67.40 16.91
N MET A 67 -5.64 -67.95 16.55
CA MET A 67 -4.80 -67.35 15.51
C MET A 67 -5.46 -67.39 14.12
N LYS A 68 -6.19 -68.46 13.77
CA LYS A 68 -6.97 -68.49 12.51
C LYS A 68 -8.07 -67.41 12.50
N LYS A 69 -8.81 -67.24 13.60
CA LYS A 69 -9.84 -66.19 13.71
C LYS A 69 -9.24 -64.79 13.65
N VAL A 70 -8.12 -64.55 14.32
CA VAL A 70 -7.38 -63.28 14.25
C VAL A 70 -6.87 -63.01 12.84
N PHE A 71 -6.35 -64.02 12.14
CA PHE A 71 -5.88 -63.88 10.76
C PHE A 71 -7.04 -63.59 9.80
N ILE A 72 -8.18 -64.27 9.96
CA ILE A 72 -9.40 -64.02 9.18
C ILE A 72 -9.94 -62.60 9.46
N LEU A 73 -9.96 -62.16 10.72
CA LEU A 73 -10.35 -60.79 11.11
C LEU A 73 -9.38 -59.74 10.55
N ALA A 74 -8.08 -60.01 10.55
CA ALA A 74 -7.07 -59.11 9.99
C ALA A 74 -7.20 -59.00 8.46
N VAL A 75 -7.46 -60.12 7.77
CA VAL A 75 -7.70 -60.12 6.32
C VAL A 75 -9.01 -59.40 5.98
N LEU A 76 -10.10 -59.67 6.70
CA LEU A 76 -11.37 -58.96 6.54
C LEU A 76 -11.22 -57.45 6.82
N SER A 77 -10.48 -57.09 7.88
CA SER A 77 -10.16 -55.70 8.19
C SER A 77 -9.38 -55.03 7.06
N SER A 78 -8.35 -55.69 6.52
CA SER A 78 -7.58 -55.15 5.40
C SER A 78 -8.43 -54.99 4.13
N LEU A 79 -9.39 -55.90 3.91
CA LEU A 79 -10.27 -55.87 2.75
C LEU A 79 -11.31 -54.74 2.86
N LEU A 80 -11.81 -54.43 4.06
CA LEU A 80 -12.67 -53.27 4.30
C LEU A 80 -11.92 -51.94 4.12
N LEU A 81 -10.67 -51.86 4.57
CA LEU A 81 -9.83 -50.66 4.41
C LEU A 81 -9.51 -50.37 2.93
N ALA A 82 -9.44 -51.39 2.07
CA ALA A 82 -9.21 -51.23 0.63
C ALA A 82 -10.39 -50.59 -0.11
N GLN A 83 -11.61 -50.68 0.41
CA GLN A 83 -12.82 -50.11 -0.23
C GLN A 83 -13.01 -48.61 0.07
N ALA A 84 -12.30 -48.04 1.05
CA ALA A 84 -12.42 -46.63 1.44
C ALA A 84 -11.61 -45.65 0.57
N ALA A 85 -10.83 -46.14 -0.41
CA ALA A 85 -9.93 -45.33 -1.22
C ALA A 85 -10.44 -45.04 -2.65
N VAL A 86 -11.76 -45.07 -2.88
CA VAL A 86 -12.35 -44.64 -4.16
C VAL A 86 -12.48 -43.12 -4.14
N CYS A 87 -11.44 -42.42 -4.57
CA CYS A 87 -11.52 -41.00 -4.90
C CYS A 87 -12.26 -40.87 -6.24
N ALA A 88 -13.49 -40.38 -6.22
CA ALA A 88 -14.22 -40.04 -7.43
C ALA A 88 -13.77 -38.64 -7.88
N ASP A 89 -13.12 -38.55 -9.04
CA ASP A 89 -12.91 -37.27 -9.71
C ASP A 89 -14.28 -36.76 -10.16
N LEU A 90 -14.79 -35.76 -9.44
CA LEU A 90 -16.08 -35.13 -9.73
C LEU A 90 -16.07 -34.34 -11.04
N GLY A 91 -14.91 -34.20 -11.69
CA GLY A 91 -14.75 -33.51 -12.96
C GLY A 91 -15.28 -32.07 -12.92
N ASN A 92 -15.72 -31.56 -14.07
CA ASN A 92 -16.34 -30.25 -14.15
C ASN A 92 -17.82 -30.32 -13.76
N ILE A 93 -18.15 -29.92 -12.54
CA ILE A 93 -19.55 -29.74 -12.11
C ILE A 93 -20.03 -28.37 -12.61
N GLY A 94 -20.72 -28.35 -13.75
CA GLY A 94 -21.34 -27.16 -14.33
C GLY A 94 -20.98 -26.93 -15.80
N ALA A 95 -21.73 -26.05 -16.48
CA ALA A 95 -21.41 -25.66 -17.86
C ALA A 95 -20.15 -24.79 -17.88
N THR A 96 -19.06 -25.32 -18.43
CA THR A 96 -17.84 -24.56 -18.69
C THR A 96 -17.88 -24.02 -20.11
N TYR A 97 -17.76 -22.71 -20.26
CA TYR A 97 -17.63 -22.06 -21.56
C TYR A 97 -16.16 -21.83 -21.87
N PRO A 98 -15.74 -21.96 -23.15
CA PRO A 98 -14.40 -21.56 -23.54
C PRO A 98 -14.24 -20.06 -23.31
N VAL A 99 -13.04 -19.65 -22.86
CA VAL A 99 -12.68 -18.23 -22.82
C VAL A 99 -12.54 -17.75 -24.26
N VAL A 100 -13.53 -16.99 -24.74
CA VAL A 100 -13.57 -16.40 -26.09
C VAL A 100 -12.99 -14.98 -26.13
N GLU A 101 -12.67 -14.41 -24.96
CA GLU A 101 -12.05 -13.11 -24.83
C GLU A 101 -10.64 -13.13 -25.41
N ARG A 102 -10.26 -12.01 -26.01
CA ARG A 102 -8.88 -11.81 -26.45
C ARG A 102 -7.96 -11.73 -25.23
N ASP A 103 -6.75 -12.29 -25.36
CA ASP A 103 -5.73 -12.20 -24.33
C ASP A 103 -5.43 -10.72 -23.97
N ALA A 104 -5.60 -10.38 -22.69
CA ALA A 104 -5.49 -9.00 -22.21
C ALA A 104 -4.08 -8.43 -22.40
N LEU A 105 -3.03 -9.26 -22.28
CA LEU A 105 -1.65 -8.81 -22.49
C LEU A 105 -1.43 -8.47 -23.97
N SER A 106 -1.91 -9.31 -24.88
CA SER A 106 -1.82 -9.08 -26.32
C SER A 106 -2.52 -7.79 -26.76
N GLU A 107 -3.64 -7.45 -26.12
CA GLU A 107 -4.37 -6.22 -26.38
C GLU A 107 -3.60 -4.99 -25.87
N ILE A 108 -3.05 -5.06 -24.65
CA ILE A 108 -2.22 -3.98 -24.10
C ILE A 108 -0.99 -3.76 -24.97
N GLU A 109 -0.31 -4.83 -25.41
CA GLU A 109 0.86 -4.74 -26.28
C GLU A 109 0.54 -4.13 -27.64
N GLU A 110 -0.55 -4.54 -28.27
CA GLU A 110 -0.97 -3.98 -29.56
C GLU A 110 -1.30 -2.49 -29.43
N ARG A 111 -2.09 -2.12 -28.40
CA ARG A 111 -2.42 -0.71 -28.13
C ARG A 111 -1.16 0.10 -27.83
N ALA A 112 -0.21 -0.45 -27.07
CA ALA A 112 1.05 0.21 -26.77
C ALA A 112 1.93 0.39 -28.02
N LYS A 113 1.95 -0.57 -28.94
CA LYS A 113 2.66 -0.46 -30.23
C LYS A 113 1.99 0.55 -31.18
N ALA A 114 0.68 0.69 -31.11
CA ALA A 114 -0.08 1.65 -31.91
C ALA A 114 0.11 3.11 -31.46
N VAL A 115 0.58 3.34 -30.22
CA VAL A 115 0.87 4.69 -29.72
C VAL A 115 2.24 5.15 -30.23
N ASP A 116 2.24 6.29 -30.91
CA ASP A 116 3.47 7.02 -31.24
C ASP A 116 3.99 7.73 -29.98
N TRP A 117 4.80 7.00 -29.20
CA TRP A 117 5.36 7.49 -27.94
C TRP A 117 6.23 8.75 -28.11
N GLY A 118 6.84 8.95 -29.28
CA GLY A 118 7.62 10.15 -29.59
C GLY A 118 6.75 11.41 -29.71
N LYS A 119 5.53 11.27 -30.24
CA LYS A 119 4.53 12.36 -30.25
C LYS A 119 3.80 12.49 -28.92
N ALA A 120 3.53 11.39 -28.22
CA ALA A 120 2.85 11.40 -26.93
C ALA A 120 3.71 12.05 -25.84
N PHE A 121 5.02 11.79 -25.87
CA PHE A 121 6.02 12.34 -24.96
C PHE A 121 7.01 13.25 -25.69
N ASP A 122 6.50 14.20 -26.47
CA ASP A 122 7.36 15.26 -27.00
C ASP A 122 7.86 16.13 -25.82
N PRO A 123 9.16 16.10 -25.49
CA PRO A 123 9.70 16.84 -24.35
C PRO A 123 9.57 18.36 -24.55
N LYS A 124 9.61 18.85 -25.80
CA LYS A 124 9.45 20.27 -26.11
C LYS A 124 8.02 20.71 -25.84
N ARG A 125 7.04 20.00 -26.40
CA ARG A 125 5.62 20.28 -26.17
C ARG A 125 5.24 20.19 -24.69
N THR A 126 5.79 19.21 -23.97
CA THR A 126 5.55 19.06 -22.53
C THR A 126 6.15 20.23 -21.75
N ARG A 127 7.38 20.62 -22.08
CA ARG A 127 8.03 21.78 -21.46
C ARG A 127 7.27 23.07 -21.71
N GLU A 128 6.82 23.30 -22.94
CA GLU A 128 6.00 24.47 -23.30
C GLU A 128 4.67 24.49 -22.52
N ARG A 129 4.00 23.33 -22.39
CA ARG A 129 2.77 23.21 -21.58
C ARG A 129 3.02 23.57 -20.12
N ILE A 130 4.11 23.10 -19.53
CA ILE A 130 4.45 23.41 -18.13
C ILE A 130 4.83 24.88 -17.98
N GLN A 131 5.65 25.42 -18.89
CA GLN A 131 6.07 26.81 -18.86
C GLN A 131 4.91 27.78 -18.99
N ASN A 132 3.92 27.46 -19.82
CA ASN A 132 2.75 28.29 -20.07
C ASN A 132 1.52 27.85 -19.28
N TYR A 133 1.66 26.94 -18.32
CA TYR A 133 0.53 26.43 -17.55
C TYR A 133 -0.18 27.56 -16.81
N ARG A 134 -1.51 27.55 -16.91
CA ARG A 134 -2.41 28.48 -16.23
C ARG A 134 -3.69 27.73 -15.87
N PRO A 135 -4.16 27.78 -14.60
CA PRO A 135 -5.45 27.23 -14.24
C PRO A 135 -6.60 27.87 -15.02
N GLU A 136 -7.57 27.06 -15.42
CA GLU A 136 -8.83 27.53 -15.99
C GLU A 136 -9.69 28.21 -14.91
N GLY A 137 -10.57 29.13 -15.29
CA GLY A 137 -11.52 29.78 -14.37
C GLY A 137 -10.92 30.83 -13.43
N MET A 138 -9.69 31.29 -13.66
CA MET A 138 -9.12 32.40 -12.89
C MET A 138 -9.73 33.75 -13.27
N GLU A 139 -10.04 34.56 -12.26
CA GLU A 139 -10.49 35.94 -12.45
C GLU A 139 -9.30 36.85 -12.80
N ALA A 140 -9.38 37.49 -13.97
CA ALA A 140 -8.41 38.49 -14.37
C ALA A 140 -8.70 39.80 -13.64
N LEU A 141 -7.78 40.23 -12.77
CA LEU A 141 -7.87 41.49 -12.06
C LEU A 141 -7.12 42.60 -12.82
N PRO A 142 -7.72 43.79 -13.03
CA PRO A 142 -7.05 44.90 -13.66
C PRO A 142 -5.96 45.50 -12.76
N ALA A 143 -5.03 46.25 -13.35
CA ALA A 143 -4.07 47.03 -12.59
C ALA A 143 -4.77 48.14 -11.79
N ALA A 144 -4.36 48.34 -10.54
CA ALA A 144 -4.92 49.37 -9.67
C ALA A 144 -4.55 50.77 -10.16
N LYS A 145 -5.57 51.63 -10.32
CA LYS A 145 -5.42 53.01 -10.79
C LYS A 145 -5.27 54.03 -9.65
N LYS A 146 -5.66 53.66 -8.43
CA LYS A 146 -5.54 54.49 -7.22
C LYS A 146 -5.25 53.60 -6.02
N ASP A 147 -4.52 54.13 -5.05
CA ASP A 147 -4.37 53.49 -3.74
C ASP A 147 -5.75 53.36 -3.08
N ARG A 148 -6.06 52.18 -2.57
CA ARG A 148 -7.30 51.92 -1.84
C ARG A 148 -7.03 51.02 -0.66
N VAL A 149 -7.61 51.36 0.49
CA VAL A 149 -7.59 50.53 1.70
C VAL A 149 -9.02 50.28 2.13
N PHE A 150 -9.36 49.04 2.45
CA PHE A 150 -10.66 48.66 2.96
C PHE A 150 -10.57 47.43 3.85
N GLN A 151 -11.55 47.25 4.72
CA GLN A 151 -11.65 46.09 5.60
C GLN A 151 -12.66 45.09 5.05
N VAL A 152 -12.38 43.82 5.25
CA VAL A 152 -13.22 42.70 4.85
C VAL A 152 -13.50 41.85 6.07
N ASP A 153 -14.79 41.63 6.32
CA ASP A 153 -15.27 40.65 7.29
C ASP A 153 -15.21 39.25 6.67
N VAL A 154 -14.51 38.34 7.35
CA VAL A 154 -14.39 36.93 6.95
C VAL A 154 -15.24 36.01 7.80
N SER A 155 -16.22 36.54 8.52
CA SER A 155 -17.27 35.77 9.18
C SER A 155 -18.00 34.86 8.17
N TYR A 156 -18.31 33.65 8.60
CA TYR A 156 -19.10 32.70 7.83
C TYR A 156 -20.38 32.39 8.58
N THR A 157 -21.50 32.47 7.86
CA THR A 157 -22.83 32.14 8.38
C THR A 157 -23.31 30.86 7.71
N LEU A 158 -23.72 29.88 8.51
CA LEU A 158 -24.21 28.60 8.02
C LEU A 158 -25.52 28.77 7.26
N ASP A 159 -25.58 28.19 6.07
CA ASP A 159 -26.77 28.10 5.21
C ASP A 159 -27.58 26.81 5.44
N PHE A 160 -27.05 25.87 6.24
CA PHE A 160 -27.70 24.63 6.62
C PHE A 160 -27.40 24.23 8.08
N ASP A 161 -28.22 23.33 8.62
CA ASP A 161 -28.02 22.76 9.95
C ASP A 161 -26.91 21.70 9.91
N ILE A 162 -25.99 21.72 10.87
CA ILE A 162 -24.94 20.72 11.04
C ILE A 162 -25.39 19.70 12.08
N PRO A 163 -25.64 18.42 11.72
CA PRO A 163 -26.04 17.40 12.69
C PRO A 163 -24.88 16.98 13.60
N ASP A 164 -25.19 16.56 14.81
CA ASP A 164 -24.20 16.11 15.81
C ASP A 164 -23.79 14.63 15.68
N GLY A 165 -24.34 13.93 14.68
CA GLY A 165 -24.13 12.50 14.44
C GLY A 165 -24.86 11.56 15.40
N ARG A 166 -25.61 12.07 16.39
CA ARG A 166 -26.36 11.31 17.41
C ARG A 166 -27.88 11.55 17.33
N GLY A 167 -28.35 12.21 16.28
CA GLY A 167 -29.76 12.53 16.06
C GLY A 167 -30.15 13.95 16.53
N GLY A 168 -29.20 14.75 17.00
CA GLY A 168 -29.36 16.17 17.30
C GLY A 168 -28.71 17.09 16.26
N ILE A 169 -28.78 18.40 16.52
CA ILE A 169 -28.13 19.45 15.72
C ILE A 169 -26.99 20.05 16.53
N LEU A 170 -25.78 20.03 15.99
CA LEU A 170 -24.59 20.65 16.58
C LEU A 170 -24.58 22.17 16.37
N TYR A 171 -24.90 22.63 15.16
CA TYR A 171 -25.05 24.05 14.84
C TYR A 171 -26.27 24.26 13.94
N LEU A 172 -27.10 25.23 14.32
CA LEU A 172 -28.27 25.62 13.53
C LEU A 172 -27.86 26.47 12.32
N ARG A 173 -28.63 26.37 11.24
CA ARG A 173 -28.63 27.33 10.14
C ARG A 173 -28.73 28.74 10.70
N GLY A 174 -27.94 29.65 10.15
CA GLY A 174 -27.85 31.03 10.60
C GLY A 174 -26.81 31.24 11.72
N PHE A 175 -26.21 30.18 12.27
CA PHE A 175 -25.05 30.33 13.15
C PHE A 175 -23.91 31.01 12.39
N SER A 176 -23.35 32.08 12.97
CA SER A 176 -22.28 32.86 12.37
C SER A 176 -21.00 32.76 13.21
N PHE A 177 -19.88 32.55 12.54
CA PHE A 177 -18.58 32.35 13.16
C PHE A 177 -17.50 33.16 12.45
N ASN A 178 -16.69 33.90 13.21
CA ASN A 178 -15.51 34.58 12.71
C ASN A 178 -14.24 33.85 13.18
N PRO A 179 -13.50 33.18 12.27
CA PRO A 179 -12.25 32.50 12.63
C PRO A 179 -11.23 33.45 13.27
N LEU A 180 -11.18 34.71 12.83
CA LEU A 180 -10.18 35.69 13.29
C LEU A 180 -10.40 36.16 14.73
N ALA A 181 -11.56 35.85 15.33
CA ALA A 181 -11.80 36.07 16.76
C ALA A 181 -11.09 35.04 17.65
N HIS A 182 -10.66 33.91 17.08
CA HIS A 182 -10.10 32.78 17.82
C HIS A 182 -8.71 32.38 17.35
N VAL A 183 -8.37 32.63 16.08
CA VAL A 183 -7.07 32.32 15.50
C VAL A 183 -6.42 33.52 14.84
N PHE A 184 -5.10 33.57 14.91
CA PHE A 184 -4.29 34.51 14.15
C PHE A 184 -3.81 33.86 12.85
N LEU A 185 -4.00 34.56 11.73
CA LEU A 185 -3.48 34.19 10.43
C LEU A 185 -2.05 34.73 10.30
N PRO A 186 -1.02 33.88 10.37
CA PRO A 186 0.37 34.35 10.38
C PRO A 186 0.83 34.89 9.02
N ASN A 187 0.14 34.52 7.94
CA ASN A 187 0.54 34.81 6.58
C ASN A 187 0.05 36.17 6.11
N ILE A 188 0.92 36.89 5.39
CA ILE A 188 0.57 38.09 4.62
C ILE A 188 0.27 37.63 3.19
N LEU A 189 -0.92 37.91 2.67
CA LEU A 189 -1.23 37.55 1.29
C LEU A 189 -0.88 38.72 0.39
N VAL A 190 -0.08 38.47 -0.65
CA VAL A 190 0.23 39.49 -1.65
C VAL A 190 -0.21 38.97 -3.01
N VAL A 191 -1.10 39.71 -3.67
CA VAL A 191 -1.68 39.35 -4.96
C VAL A 191 -1.10 40.25 -6.03
N ILE A 192 -0.51 39.67 -7.07
CA ILE A 192 0.02 40.38 -8.23
C ILE A 192 -0.42 39.71 -9.53
N ASP A 193 -0.34 40.44 -10.64
CA ASP A 193 -0.36 39.85 -11.98
C ASP A 193 1.06 39.46 -12.39
N GLY A 194 1.32 38.15 -12.48
CA GLY A 194 2.61 37.60 -12.93
C GLY A 194 2.91 37.83 -14.41
N GLY A 195 1.94 38.30 -15.20
CA GLY A 195 2.15 38.77 -16.57
C GLY A 195 2.64 40.22 -16.64
N ASN A 196 2.48 40.99 -15.56
CA ASN A 196 2.83 42.41 -15.51
C ASN A 196 4.19 42.62 -14.84
N GLU A 197 5.21 42.91 -15.65
CA GLU A 197 6.58 43.08 -15.17
C GLU A 197 6.72 44.17 -14.09
N ARG A 198 5.91 45.23 -14.16
CA ARG A 198 5.96 46.31 -13.18
C ARG A 198 5.52 45.84 -11.80
N GLN A 199 4.55 44.92 -11.74
CA GLN A 199 4.10 44.36 -10.47
C GLN A 199 5.13 43.40 -9.87
N ILE A 200 5.85 42.65 -10.72
CA ILE A 200 6.96 41.80 -10.30
C ILE A 200 8.08 42.66 -9.69
N GLU A 201 8.48 43.74 -10.36
CA GLU A 201 9.52 44.65 -9.88
C GLU A 201 9.08 45.43 -8.64
N TRP A 202 7.82 45.86 -8.57
CA TRP A 202 7.24 46.44 -7.35
C TRP A 202 7.33 45.47 -6.18
N PHE A 203 6.93 44.21 -6.39
CA PHE A 203 6.98 43.19 -5.36
C PHE A 203 8.42 42.98 -4.87
N LYS A 204 9.37 42.84 -5.81
CA LYS A 204 10.79 42.66 -5.54
C LYS A 204 11.42 43.82 -4.77
N ALA A 205 11.00 45.05 -5.06
CA ALA A 205 11.47 46.27 -4.38
C ALA A 205 10.80 46.48 -3.01
N SER A 206 9.64 45.88 -2.77
CA SER A 206 8.91 46.00 -1.51
C SER A 206 9.56 45.19 -0.38
N SER A 207 9.22 45.51 0.87
CA SER A 207 9.60 44.71 2.04
C SER A 207 9.03 43.28 2.00
N TYR A 208 7.93 43.05 1.26
CA TYR A 208 7.26 41.75 1.15
C TYR A 208 8.11 40.70 0.42
N ALA A 209 9.07 41.11 -0.41
CA ALA A 209 9.97 40.18 -1.09
C ALA A 209 10.83 39.37 -0.10
N LYS A 210 11.20 39.99 1.03
CA LYS A 210 12.10 39.40 2.04
C LYS A 210 11.35 38.80 3.24
N ASP A 211 10.05 39.08 3.38
CA ASP A 211 9.25 38.56 4.49
C ASP A 211 8.80 37.12 4.22
N HIS A 212 9.23 36.19 5.08
CA HIS A 212 8.91 34.76 4.98
C HIS A 212 7.43 34.45 5.25
N ARG A 213 6.68 35.35 5.89
CA ARG A 213 5.24 35.20 6.11
C ARG A 213 4.44 35.45 4.84
N VAL A 214 5.06 35.99 3.79
CA VAL A 214 4.34 36.37 2.57
C VAL A 214 4.01 35.13 1.74
N MET A 215 2.73 34.92 1.51
CA MET A 215 2.23 34.02 0.49
C MET A 215 1.94 34.84 -0.78
N LEU A 216 2.74 34.61 -1.83
CA LEU A 216 2.60 35.30 -3.11
C LEU A 216 1.55 34.59 -3.97
N LEU A 217 0.53 35.33 -4.38
CA LEU A 217 -0.60 34.86 -5.17
C LEU A 217 -0.62 35.57 -6.53
N LEU A 218 -0.93 34.83 -7.59
CA LEU A 218 -0.93 35.29 -8.98
C LEU A 218 -2.35 35.26 -9.54
N CYS A 219 -2.85 36.39 -10.04
CA CYS A 219 -4.10 36.44 -10.81
C CYS A 219 -3.88 36.30 -12.33
N GLY A 220 -2.61 36.26 -12.76
CA GLY A 220 -2.22 36.18 -14.15
C GLY A 220 -0.75 35.80 -14.33
N GLY A 221 -0.39 35.52 -15.59
CA GLY A 221 0.95 35.08 -15.99
C GLY A 221 1.31 33.63 -15.61
N PRO A 222 2.37 33.08 -16.22
CA PRO A 222 2.89 31.76 -15.88
C PRO A 222 3.69 31.81 -14.57
N TYR A 223 3.32 30.96 -13.60
CA TYR A 223 3.98 30.92 -12.28
C TYR A 223 5.45 30.51 -12.37
N THR A 224 5.81 29.66 -13.34
CA THR A 224 7.20 29.24 -13.64
C THR A 224 8.12 30.44 -13.82
N ARG A 225 7.74 31.38 -14.69
CA ARG A 225 8.48 32.62 -14.97
C ARG A 225 8.61 33.50 -13.73
N VAL A 226 7.54 33.62 -12.94
CA VAL A 226 7.54 34.43 -11.71
C VAL A 226 8.48 33.82 -10.67
N MET A 227 8.39 32.51 -10.44
CA MET A 227 9.27 31.80 -9.50
C MET A 227 10.73 31.85 -9.94
N GLU A 228 11.02 31.74 -11.24
CA GLU A 228 12.38 31.87 -11.77
C GLU A 228 12.98 33.26 -11.50
N LYS A 229 12.18 34.32 -11.61
CA LYS A 229 12.60 35.71 -11.38
C LYS A 229 12.74 36.06 -9.91
N LEU A 230 11.75 35.67 -9.10
CA LEU A 230 11.67 36.06 -7.69
C LEU A 230 12.35 35.06 -6.75
N LYS A 231 12.75 33.88 -7.25
CA LYS A 231 13.38 32.79 -6.48
C LYS A 231 12.59 32.41 -5.23
N ARG A 232 11.27 32.43 -5.32
CA ARG A 232 10.34 32.12 -4.22
C ARG A 232 9.11 31.38 -4.74
N PRO A 233 8.41 30.63 -3.88
CA PRO A 233 7.13 30.05 -4.21
C PRO A 233 6.10 31.13 -4.58
N ALA A 234 5.36 30.86 -5.66
CA ALA A 234 4.21 31.64 -6.09
C ALA A 234 3.06 30.68 -6.40
N PHE A 235 1.85 31.05 -6.00
CA PHE A 235 0.64 30.24 -6.16
C PHE A 235 -0.40 31.02 -6.96
N TYR A 236 -1.40 30.35 -7.52
CA TYR A 236 -2.49 31.04 -8.20
C TYR A 236 -3.58 31.48 -7.23
N ALA A 237 -4.10 32.69 -7.43
CA ALA A 237 -5.28 33.19 -6.74
C ALA A 237 -6.53 32.58 -7.40
N ASP A 238 -7.16 31.63 -6.71
CA ASP A 238 -8.47 31.09 -7.10
C ASP A 238 -9.57 32.16 -7.02
N ALA A 239 -10.62 32.04 -7.82
CA ALA A 239 -11.78 32.93 -7.80
C ALA A 239 -12.40 33.08 -6.40
N ARG A 240 -12.37 32.03 -5.57
CA ARG A 240 -12.84 32.08 -4.17
C ARG A 240 -12.04 33.06 -3.33
N ILE A 241 -10.72 33.15 -3.53
CA ILE A 241 -9.85 34.09 -2.82
C ILE A 241 -10.19 35.52 -3.27
N VAL A 242 -10.27 35.74 -4.58
CA VAL A 242 -10.60 37.04 -5.16
C VAL A 242 -11.94 37.57 -4.65
N LYS A 243 -12.98 36.73 -4.67
CA LYS A 243 -14.32 37.06 -4.16
C LYS A 243 -14.34 37.26 -2.66
N ARG A 244 -13.72 36.36 -1.87
CA ARG A 244 -13.73 36.42 -0.40
C ARG A 244 -13.09 37.71 0.11
N PHE A 245 -12.01 38.16 -0.52
CA PHE A 245 -11.32 39.41 -0.17
C PHE A 245 -11.80 40.63 -0.97
N GLN A 246 -12.83 40.47 -1.80
CA GLN A 246 -13.45 41.55 -2.58
C GLN A 246 -12.42 42.36 -3.40
N LEU A 247 -11.41 41.67 -3.93
CA LEU A 247 -10.33 42.31 -4.68
C LEU A 247 -10.90 42.88 -5.99
N LYS A 248 -10.60 44.14 -6.28
CA LYS A 248 -11.03 44.81 -7.52
C LYS A 248 -9.87 45.09 -8.44
N ALA A 249 -8.66 45.20 -7.90
CA ALA A 249 -7.45 45.47 -8.67
C ALA A 249 -6.18 44.95 -8.00
N VAL A 250 -5.10 44.84 -8.78
CA VAL A 250 -3.78 44.39 -8.34
C VAL A 250 -2.68 45.40 -8.70
N PRO A 251 -1.57 45.48 -7.96
CA PRO A 251 -1.19 44.63 -6.83
C PRO A 251 -1.94 44.96 -5.54
N ALA A 252 -2.22 43.92 -4.75
CA ALA A 252 -2.96 44.02 -3.48
C ALA A 252 -2.23 43.28 -2.36
N VAL A 253 -2.31 43.81 -1.14
CA VAL A 253 -1.77 43.20 0.08
C VAL A 253 -2.90 43.02 1.07
N ILE A 254 -2.97 41.85 1.68
CA ILE A 254 -4.03 41.46 2.61
C ILE A 254 -3.37 41.04 3.91
N VAL A 255 -3.76 41.71 5.00
CA VAL A 255 -3.22 41.49 6.35
C VAL A 255 -4.35 41.43 7.35
N GLN A 256 -4.22 40.56 8.36
CA GLN A 256 -5.15 40.57 9.48
C GLN A 256 -4.94 41.82 10.34
N LYS A 257 -6.04 42.50 10.69
CA LYS A 257 -6.08 43.57 11.69
C LYS A 257 -7.19 43.27 12.69
N GLY A 258 -6.80 42.78 13.86
CA GLY A 258 -7.76 42.32 14.87
C GLY A 258 -8.61 41.17 14.32
N THR A 259 -9.92 41.34 14.30
CA THR A 259 -10.90 40.33 13.85
C THR A 259 -11.33 40.50 12.38
N VAL A 260 -10.69 41.39 11.63
CA VAL A 260 -10.97 41.64 10.21
C VAL A 260 -9.72 41.55 9.35
N MET A 261 -9.90 41.47 8.04
CA MET A 261 -8.81 41.50 7.07
C MET A 261 -8.74 42.89 6.44
N GLU A 262 -7.61 43.57 6.54
CA GLU A 262 -7.36 44.79 5.78
C GLU A 262 -6.75 44.44 4.42
N VAL A 263 -7.39 44.93 3.37
CA VAL A 263 -6.92 44.86 2.00
C VAL A 263 -6.42 46.23 1.58
N ARG A 264 -5.20 46.28 1.03
CA ARG A 264 -4.63 47.47 0.42
C ARG A 264 -4.25 47.20 -1.03
N GLU A 265 -4.90 47.89 -1.95
CA GLU A 265 -4.58 47.94 -3.37
C GLU A 265 -3.62 49.11 -3.62
N TYR A 266 -2.56 48.90 -4.41
CA TYR A 266 -1.53 49.90 -4.68
C TYR A 266 -1.56 50.33 -6.14
N ALA A 267 -1.75 51.63 -6.37
CA ALA A 267 -1.53 52.17 -7.71
C ALA A 267 -0.04 52.17 -8.03
N LEU A 268 0.32 51.53 -9.14
CA LEU A 268 1.65 51.67 -9.70
C LEU A 268 1.59 52.79 -10.73
N ASP A 269 2.13 53.95 -10.38
CA ASP A 269 2.18 55.11 -11.28
C ASP A 269 2.80 54.71 -12.63
N ASP A 270 2.18 55.14 -13.73
CA ASP A 270 2.75 54.99 -15.09
C ASP A 270 4.07 55.77 -15.26
N LYS A 271 4.37 56.69 -14.34
CA LYS A 271 5.60 57.48 -14.30
C LYS A 271 6.38 57.10 -13.04
N GLY A 272 7.56 56.55 -13.26
CA GLY A 272 8.41 55.87 -12.26
C GLY A 272 8.45 56.47 -10.86
N GLN A 273 8.36 55.55 -9.88
CA GLN A 273 8.84 55.65 -8.50
C GLN A 273 9.19 57.06 -8.00
N LYS A 274 8.19 57.82 -7.55
CA LYS A 274 8.48 58.84 -6.51
C LYS A 274 8.58 58.12 -5.17
N LYS A 275 9.83 57.93 -4.72
CA LYS A 275 10.18 57.53 -3.35
C LYS A 275 9.30 58.31 -2.36
N ARG A 276 8.42 57.62 -1.64
CA ARG A 276 7.82 58.17 -0.41
C ARG A 276 8.96 58.35 0.60
N LYS A 277 9.16 59.60 1.00
CA LYS A 277 10.14 60.06 1.98
C LYS A 277 9.65 59.78 3.39
#